data_AF-A0A821GT07-F1
#
_entry.id   AF-A0A821GT07-F1
#
_cell.length_a   1.000
_cell.length_b   1.000
_cell.length_c   1.000
_cell.angle_alpha   90.00
_cell.angle_beta   90.00
_cell.angle_gamma   90.00
#
_symmetry.space_group_name_H-M   'P 1'
#
loop_
_entity.id
_entity.type
_entity.pdbx_description
1 polymer ?
#
loop_
_entity_poly.entity_id
_entity_poly.type
_entity_poly.pdbx_seq_one_letter_code
_entity_poly.pdbx_strand_id
1 'polypeptide(L)'
;YYVKLPFAEDLRGFEFDNLEATKRNQVNDEQLKCIDNLITTMDLTHADRCGDEAFRPELVFNPYIQRMFQSIARRAVTPDEPLSLSNTIMEMNDTLLRSITGKSKRILNTIHEKFALRDTDRRQKITTGDALFGNVDSAAKRARLDENENIEEPTATTADSASFESQAAAKKKAAIRNVGTLTPVEDFKLLIEQGSPSFAEVCKQMCNIILELVHNSHGDALFEKAFQCLQCLREICINKLEPKIFNDLESLLKKQASTIDGRKDFWQKIIDGMF
;
A
#
# COMPACT_ATOMS: atom_id res chain seq x y z
N TYR A 1 -37.16 -4.91 25.42
CA TYR A 1 -35.82 -4.82 24.80
C TYR A 1 -35.11 -3.62 25.37
N TYR A 2 -33.88 -3.78 25.85
CA TYR A 2 -33.05 -2.67 26.27
C TYR A 2 -32.02 -2.42 25.18
N VAL A 3 -31.97 -1.19 24.66
CA VAL A 3 -30.99 -0.75 23.66
C VAL A 3 -30.29 0.46 24.24
N LYS A 4 -28.96 0.40 24.35
CA LYS A 4 -28.14 1.48 24.88
C LYS A 4 -28.14 2.65 23.88
N LEU A 5 -28.46 3.85 24.37
CA LEU A 5 -28.35 5.07 23.58
C LEU A 5 -26.89 5.58 23.57
N PRO A 6 -26.47 6.25 22.49
CA PRO A 6 -25.13 6.83 22.41
C PRO A 6 -24.98 7.97 23.42
N PHE A 7 -23.77 8.16 23.93
CA PHE A 7 -23.42 9.34 24.72
C PHE A 7 -23.01 10.51 23.82
N ALA A 8 -22.82 11.69 24.41
CA ALA A 8 -22.40 12.87 23.67
C ALA A 8 -21.03 12.69 23.00
N GLU A 9 -20.14 11.89 23.61
CA GLU A 9 -18.80 11.58 23.10
C GLU A 9 -18.83 10.62 21.91
N ASP A 10 -19.91 9.85 21.73
CA ASP A 10 -20.07 8.91 20.61
C ASP A 10 -20.55 9.61 19.32
N LEU A 11 -21.11 10.82 19.43
CA LEU A 11 -21.65 11.57 18.30
C LEU A 11 -20.51 12.15 17.45
N ARG A 12 -20.55 11.87 16.15
CA ARG A 12 -19.62 12.43 15.16
C ARG A 12 -20.35 13.44 14.27
N GLY A 13 -19.96 14.71 14.36
CA GLY A 13 -20.49 15.79 13.52
C GLY A 13 -19.85 15.81 12.14
N PHE A 14 -20.31 14.92 11.25
CA PHE A 14 -19.93 14.98 9.84
C PHE A 14 -20.89 15.90 9.08
N GLU A 15 -20.33 16.86 8.34
CA GLU A 15 -21.09 17.73 7.45
C GLU A 15 -21.07 17.13 6.03
N PHE A 16 -22.24 17.08 5.40
CA PHE A 16 -22.41 16.59 4.03
C PHE A 16 -23.24 17.59 3.24
N ASP A 17 -22.91 17.76 1.96
CA ASP A 17 -23.71 18.56 1.05
C ASP A 17 -25.08 17.93 0.83
N ASN A 18 -26.11 18.77 0.69
CA ASN A 18 -27.44 18.27 0.34
C ASN A 18 -27.46 17.75 -1.11
N LEU A 19 -27.69 16.45 -1.25
CA LEU A 19 -27.75 15.77 -2.54
C LEU A 19 -28.90 16.30 -3.42
N GLU A 20 -30.04 16.69 -2.84
CA GLU A 20 -31.20 17.22 -3.57
C GLU A 20 -30.95 18.63 -4.14
N ALA A 21 -30.16 19.44 -3.41
CA ALA A 21 -29.81 20.80 -3.84
C ALA A 21 -28.71 20.83 -4.92
N THR A 22 -28.01 19.70 -5.11
CA THR A 22 -26.85 19.62 -5.99
C THR A 22 -27.27 19.49 -7.46
N LYS A 23 -27.26 20.60 -8.19
CA LYS A 23 -27.63 20.65 -9.63
C LYS A 23 -26.83 19.73 -10.55
N ARG A 24 -25.64 19.29 -10.11
CA ARG A 24 -24.75 18.40 -10.90
C ARG A 24 -25.26 16.96 -10.98
N ASN A 25 -26.04 16.52 -10.00
CA ASN A 25 -26.47 15.14 -9.83
C ASN A 25 -28.00 14.99 -9.90
N GLN A 26 -28.66 15.84 -10.70
CA GLN A 26 -30.10 15.74 -10.89
C GLN A 26 -30.45 14.47 -11.65
N VAL A 27 -31.43 13.73 -11.13
CA VAL A 27 -31.85 12.45 -11.67
C VAL A 27 -32.78 12.67 -12.87
N ASN A 28 -32.60 11.88 -13.92
CA ASN A 28 -33.52 11.84 -15.06
C ASN A 28 -34.72 10.91 -14.76
N ASP A 29 -35.91 11.23 -15.27
CA ASP A 29 -37.11 10.38 -15.15
C ASP A 29 -36.88 8.95 -15.66
N GLU A 30 -36.04 8.80 -16.69
CA GLU A 30 -35.65 7.49 -17.20
C GLU A 30 -34.78 6.68 -16.25
N GLN A 31 -33.95 7.37 -15.46
CA GLN A 31 -33.11 6.75 -14.44
C GLN A 31 -33.96 6.33 -13.24
N LEU A 32 -34.92 7.17 -12.83
CA LEU A 32 -35.89 6.83 -11.78
C LEU A 32 -36.66 5.54 -12.11
N LYS A 33 -37.26 5.46 -13.30
CA LYS A 33 -37.95 4.25 -13.78
C LYS A 33 -37.06 3.01 -13.80
N CYS A 34 -35.77 3.18 -14.12
CA CYS A 34 -34.81 2.09 -14.14
C CYS A 34 -34.55 1.54 -12.73
N ILE A 35 -34.46 2.43 -11.74
CA ILE A 35 -34.30 2.07 -10.34
C ILE A 35 -35.60 1.46 -9.77
N ASP A 36 -36.77 1.97 -10.13
CA ASP A 36 -38.05 1.37 -9.73
C ASP A 36 -38.18 -0.09 -10.19
N ASN A 37 -37.79 -0.35 -11.44
CA ASN A 37 -37.76 -1.70 -11.99
C ASN A 37 -36.76 -2.61 -11.26
N LEU A 38 -35.62 -2.06 -10.82
CA LEU A 38 -34.63 -2.80 -10.04
C LEU A 38 -35.20 -3.19 -8.67
N ILE A 39 -35.79 -2.24 -7.95
CA ILE A 39 -36.42 -2.47 -6.64
C ILE A 39 -37.47 -3.58 -6.77
N THR A 40 -38.35 -3.47 -7.78
CA THR A 40 -39.42 -4.46 -8.01
C THR A 40 -38.87 -5.86 -8.33
N THR A 41 -37.75 -5.94 -9.05
CA THR A 41 -37.20 -7.24 -9.50
C THR A 41 -36.29 -7.90 -8.46
N MET A 42 -35.64 -7.11 -7.61
CA MET A 42 -34.77 -7.60 -6.54
C MET A 42 -35.45 -7.63 -5.17
N ASP A 43 -36.79 -7.57 -5.15
CA ASP A 43 -37.56 -7.71 -3.92
C ASP A 43 -37.43 -9.13 -3.34
N LEU A 44 -37.04 -9.20 -2.07
CA LEU A 44 -36.82 -10.44 -1.32
C LEU A 44 -38.00 -10.80 -0.40
N THR A 45 -38.96 -9.89 -0.22
CA THR A 45 -40.03 -10.03 0.78
C THR A 45 -41.03 -11.14 0.45
N HIS A 46 -41.36 -11.32 -0.83
CA HIS A 46 -42.39 -12.27 -1.30
C HIS A 46 -41.93 -13.16 -2.46
N ALA A 47 -40.63 -13.41 -2.57
CA ALA A 47 -40.06 -14.07 -3.74
C ALA A 47 -40.21 -15.61 -3.77
N ASP A 48 -40.77 -16.24 -2.73
CA ASP A 48 -41.07 -17.68 -2.71
C ASP A 48 -42.55 -18.02 -2.96
N ARG A 49 -42.82 -19.22 -3.49
CA ARG A 49 -44.17 -19.73 -3.85
C ARG A 49 -45.15 -19.79 -2.68
N CYS A 50 -44.66 -19.78 -1.44
CA CYS A 50 -45.47 -19.80 -0.22
C CYS A 50 -45.74 -18.40 0.36
N GLY A 51 -45.23 -17.32 -0.26
CA GLY A 51 -45.35 -15.96 0.28
C GLY A 51 -44.37 -15.63 1.42
N ASP A 52 -43.43 -16.54 1.69
CA ASP A 52 -42.34 -16.36 2.65
C ASP A 52 -41.18 -15.53 2.07
N GLU A 53 -40.48 -14.81 2.95
CA GLU A 53 -39.23 -14.08 2.64
C GLU A 53 -38.19 -15.03 2.01
N ALA A 54 -37.70 -14.69 0.83
CA ALA A 54 -36.79 -15.53 0.06
C ALA A 54 -35.39 -15.65 0.67
N PHE A 55 -34.98 -14.67 1.49
CA PHE A 55 -33.69 -14.72 2.18
C PHE A 55 -33.80 -14.18 3.61
N ARG A 56 -33.61 -15.07 4.60
CA ARG A 56 -33.68 -14.74 6.03
C ARG A 56 -32.28 -14.71 6.64
N PRO A 57 -31.62 -13.54 6.76
CA PRO A 57 -30.25 -13.47 7.28
C PRO A 57 -30.14 -13.95 8.73
N GLU A 58 -31.22 -13.84 9.52
CA GLU A 58 -31.27 -14.31 10.91
C GLU A 58 -31.08 -15.82 11.06
N LEU A 59 -31.45 -16.60 10.03
CA LEU A 59 -31.31 -18.06 10.01
C LEU A 59 -29.99 -18.51 9.37
N VAL A 60 -29.19 -17.58 8.85
CA VAL A 60 -27.91 -17.88 8.21
C VAL A 60 -26.82 -17.97 9.27
N PHE A 61 -26.13 -19.11 9.32
CA PHE A 61 -25.00 -19.32 10.21
C PHE A 61 -23.81 -18.43 9.82
N ASN A 62 -22.99 -18.06 10.81
CA ASN A 62 -21.77 -17.29 10.57
C ASN A 62 -20.74 -18.12 9.74
N PRO A 63 -20.41 -17.69 8.51
CA PRO A 63 -19.53 -18.45 7.62
C PRO A 63 -18.09 -18.55 8.14
N TYR A 64 -17.62 -17.57 8.92
CA TYR A 64 -16.28 -17.59 9.51
C TYR A 64 -16.12 -18.79 10.47
N ILE A 65 -17.11 -19.01 11.32
CA ILE A 65 -17.10 -20.09 12.31
C ILE A 65 -17.13 -21.45 11.59
N GLN A 66 -17.99 -21.59 10.58
CA GLN A 66 -18.07 -22.80 9.77
C GLN A 66 -16.73 -23.11 9.08
N ARG A 67 -16.11 -22.10 8.47
CA ARG A 67 -14.81 -22.22 7.81
C ARG A 67 -13.69 -22.59 8.80
N MET A 68 -13.71 -22.01 9.99
CA MET A 68 -12.76 -22.34 11.06
C MET A 68 -12.84 -23.82 11.42
N PHE A 69 -14.05 -24.32 11.73
CA PHE A 69 -14.23 -25.74 12.08
C PHE A 69 -13.91 -26.68 10.91
N GLN A 70 -14.27 -26.32 9.68
CA GLN A 70 -13.89 -27.08 8.48
C GLN A 70 -12.36 -27.20 8.35
N SER A 71 -11.64 -26.11 8.62
CA SER A 71 -10.17 -26.07 8.53
C SER A 71 -9.52 -26.91 9.63
N ILE A 72 -10.03 -26.82 10.86
CA ILE A 72 -9.56 -27.63 12.00
C ILE A 72 -9.80 -29.12 11.74
N ALA A 73 -11.02 -29.48 11.33
CA ALA A 73 -11.37 -30.86 11.03
C ALA A 73 -10.51 -31.43 9.89
N ARG A 74 -10.29 -30.65 8.82
CA ARG A 74 -9.42 -31.08 7.72
C ARG A 74 -7.99 -31.26 8.18
N ARG A 75 -7.41 -30.32 8.93
CA ARG A 75 -6.03 -30.48 9.44
C ARG A 75 -5.89 -31.68 10.40
N ALA A 76 -6.94 -32.02 11.15
CA ALA A 76 -6.94 -33.18 12.03
C ALA A 76 -6.94 -34.52 11.26
N VAL A 77 -7.61 -34.58 10.10
CA VAL A 77 -7.69 -35.79 9.26
C VAL A 77 -6.53 -35.87 8.27
N THR A 78 -6.16 -34.75 7.64
CA THR A 78 -5.08 -34.63 6.67
C THR A 78 -4.10 -33.52 7.09
N PRO A 79 -3.08 -33.84 7.91
CA PRO A 79 -2.14 -32.84 8.43
C PRO A 79 -1.28 -32.17 7.35
N ASP A 80 -0.86 -32.92 6.32
CA ASP A 80 0.12 -32.46 5.33
C ASP A 80 -0.51 -31.74 4.12
N GLU A 81 -1.83 -31.76 4.00
CA GLU A 81 -2.53 -31.13 2.88
C GLU A 81 -2.63 -29.61 3.09
N PRO A 82 -2.42 -28.80 2.04
CA PRO A 82 -2.68 -27.37 2.12
C PRO A 82 -4.17 -27.09 2.35
N LEU A 83 -4.47 -26.02 3.09
CA LEU A 83 -5.85 -25.59 3.32
C LEU A 83 -6.48 -25.14 1.99
N SER A 84 -7.45 -25.88 1.47
CA SER A 84 -8.15 -25.49 0.25
C SER A 84 -8.98 -24.23 0.48
N LEU A 85 -9.01 -23.30 -0.48
CA LEU A 85 -10.06 -22.26 -0.52
C LEU A 85 -11.42 -22.98 -0.63
N SER A 86 -12.27 -22.83 0.39
CA SER A 86 -13.58 -23.47 0.38
C SER A 86 -14.56 -22.57 -0.36
N ASN A 87 -15.13 -23.11 -1.45
CA ASN A 87 -16.21 -22.45 -2.19
C ASN A 87 -17.56 -22.57 -1.47
N THR A 88 -17.65 -23.29 -0.35
CA THR A 88 -18.91 -23.58 0.33
C THR A 88 -19.71 -22.31 0.66
N ILE A 89 -19.04 -21.22 1.06
CA ILE A 89 -19.71 -19.95 1.35
C ILE A 89 -20.28 -19.32 0.07
N MET A 90 -19.52 -19.41 -1.03
CA MET A 90 -19.94 -18.89 -2.33
C MET A 90 -21.10 -19.71 -2.90
N GLU A 91 -21.06 -21.03 -2.76
CA GLU A 91 -22.14 -21.94 -3.13
C GLU A 91 -23.41 -21.72 -2.30
N MET A 92 -23.26 -21.48 -0.99
CA MET A 92 -24.38 -21.10 -0.12
C MET A 92 -25.00 -19.78 -0.58
N ASN A 93 -24.21 -18.75 -0.85
CA ASN A 93 -24.73 -17.48 -1.35
C ASN A 93 -25.41 -17.63 -2.73
N ASP A 94 -24.84 -18.43 -3.63
CA ASP A 94 -25.39 -18.68 -4.96
C ASP A 94 -26.70 -19.48 -4.91
N THR A 95 -26.86 -20.38 -3.95
CA THR A 95 -28.12 -21.11 -3.74
C THR A 95 -29.23 -20.20 -3.21
N LEU A 96 -28.90 -19.33 -2.26
CA LEU A 96 -29.87 -18.42 -1.63
C LEU A 96 -30.43 -17.38 -2.61
N LEU A 97 -29.61 -16.91 -3.56
CA LEU A 97 -30.00 -15.85 -4.50
C LEU A 97 -30.35 -16.35 -5.90
N ARG A 98 -30.35 -17.67 -6.13
CA ARG A 98 -30.50 -18.28 -7.47
C ARG A 98 -31.74 -17.80 -8.23
N SER A 99 -32.85 -17.59 -7.52
CA SER A 99 -34.14 -17.17 -8.09
C SER A 99 -34.13 -15.73 -8.61
N ILE A 100 -33.27 -14.87 -8.04
CA ILE A 100 -33.20 -13.43 -8.33
C ILE A 100 -32.03 -13.11 -9.26
N THR A 101 -30.89 -13.79 -9.09
CA THR A 101 -29.69 -13.58 -9.91
C THR A 101 -29.95 -13.76 -11.41
N GLY A 102 -30.87 -14.66 -11.78
CA GLY A 102 -31.28 -14.80 -13.18
C GLY A 102 -32.12 -13.63 -13.69
N LYS A 103 -33.03 -13.10 -12.86
CA LYS A 103 -33.97 -12.02 -13.20
C LYS A 103 -33.29 -10.65 -13.25
N SER A 104 -32.39 -10.39 -12.30
CA SER A 104 -31.74 -9.09 -12.13
C SER A 104 -30.70 -8.75 -13.21
N LYS A 105 -30.06 -9.74 -13.84
CA LYS A 105 -29.02 -9.53 -14.87
C LYS A 105 -29.44 -8.59 -15.99
N ARG A 106 -30.67 -8.73 -16.50
CA ARG A 106 -31.18 -7.89 -17.60
C ARG A 106 -31.32 -6.42 -17.19
N ILE A 107 -31.74 -6.19 -15.95
CA ILE A 107 -31.95 -4.84 -15.41
C ILE A 107 -30.62 -4.20 -15.05
N LEU A 108 -29.69 -4.97 -14.50
CA LEU A 108 -28.34 -4.48 -14.21
C LEU A 108 -27.60 -4.03 -15.47
N ASN A 109 -27.79 -4.73 -16.59
CA ASN A 109 -27.21 -4.31 -17.87
C ASN A 109 -27.81 -2.98 -18.36
N THR A 110 -29.13 -2.79 -18.24
CA THR A 110 -29.79 -1.53 -18.61
C THR A 110 -29.41 -0.37 -17.70
N ILE A 111 -29.17 -0.63 -16.41
CA ILE A 111 -28.60 0.36 -15.48
C ILE A 111 -27.18 0.72 -15.91
N HIS A 112 -26.33 -0.27 -16.18
CA HIS A 112 -24.96 -0.04 -16.60
C HIS A 112 -24.89 0.84 -17.86
N GLU A 113 -25.82 0.67 -18.80
CA GLU A 113 -25.93 1.51 -19.99
C GLU A 113 -26.41 2.94 -19.68
N LYS A 114 -27.37 3.12 -18.77
CA LYS A 114 -27.96 4.43 -18.43
C LYS A 114 -27.14 5.26 -17.43
N PHE A 115 -26.29 4.61 -16.65
CA PHE A 115 -25.43 5.25 -15.64
C PHE A 115 -23.97 5.14 -16.06
N ALA A 116 -23.48 6.17 -16.75
CA ALA A 116 -22.09 6.22 -17.19
C ALA A 116 -21.14 6.36 -15.98
N LEU A 117 -20.47 5.26 -15.64
CA LEU A 117 -19.42 5.23 -14.63
C LEU A 117 -18.05 5.32 -15.32
N ARG A 118 -17.15 6.09 -14.72
CA ARG A 118 -15.74 6.13 -15.14
C ARG A 118 -14.89 5.70 -13.97
N ASP A 119 -14.08 4.67 -14.20
CA ASP A 119 -13.05 4.31 -13.24
C ASP A 119 -12.04 5.46 -13.19
N THR A 120 -11.90 6.06 -12.01
CA THR A 120 -10.79 6.96 -11.74
C THR A 120 -9.58 6.13 -11.35
N ASP A 121 -8.39 6.46 -11.84
CA ASP A 121 -7.15 5.80 -11.45
C ASP A 121 -6.96 5.89 -9.93
N ARG A 122 -7.29 4.82 -9.20
CA ARG A 122 -6.93 4.71 -7.77
C ARG A 122 -6.47 3.33 -7.35
N ARG A 123 -5.26 3.39 -6.79
CA ARG A 123 -4.44 2.41 -6.07
C ARG A 123 -3.72 1.40 -6.96
N GLN A 124 -2.40 1.58 -7.03
CA GLN A 124 -1.47 0.56 -7.50
C GLN A 124 -1.82 -0.76 -6.82
N LYS A 125 -2.14 -1.78 -7.61
CA LYS A 125 -2.19 -3.16 -7.10
C LYS A 125 -0.86 -3.42 -6.42
N ILE A 126 -0.91 -3.75 -5.12
CA ILE A 126 0.25 -4.32 -4.45
C ILE A 126 0.59 -5.58 -5.26
N THR A 127 1.75 -5.59 -5.90
CA THR A 127 2.29 -6.76 -6.58
C THR A 127 2.57 -7.80 -5.51
N THR A 128 1.61 -8.71 -5.30
CA THR A 128 1.78 -9.85 -4.39
C THR A 128 2.95 -10.71 -4.90
N GLY A 129 3.71 -11.33 -3.99
CA GLY A 129 4.90 -12.12 -4.31
C GLY A 129 4.70 -13.19 -5.39
N ASP A 130 3.49 -13.73 -5.56
CA ASP A 130 3.15 -14.65 -6.67
C ASP A 130 3.33 -14.03 -8.06
N ALA A 131 3.09 -12.73 -8.24
CA ALA A 131 3.32 -12.07 -9.52
C ALA A 131 4.82 -11.84 -9.81
N LEU A 132 5.67 -11.92 -8.78
CA LEU A 132 7.13 -11.78 -8.90
C LEU A 132 7.87 -13.11 -8.96
N PHE A 133 7.33 -14.16 -8.33
CA PHE A 133 8.00 -15.46 -8.16
C PHE A 133 7.17 -16.66 -8.66
N GLY A 134 5.92 -16.50 -9.05
CA GLY A 134 4.98 -17.58 -9.36
C GLY A 134 5.15 -18.26 -10.72
N ASN A 135 6.25 -18.05 -11.43
CA ASN A 135 6.53 -18.78 -12.66
C ASN A 135 8.01 -19.20 -12.71
N VAL A 136 8.36 -20.20 -11.89
CA VAL A 136 9.66 -20.88 -11.96
C VAL A 136 9.45 -22.36 -12.31
N ASP A 137 8.88 -22.62 -13.47
CA ASP A 137 9.22 -23.83 -14.21
C ASP A 137 10.71 -23.72 -14.57
N SER A 138 11.51 -24.29 -13.67
CA SER A 138 12.96 -24.21 -13.59
C SER A 138 13.63 -25.10 -14.64
N ALA A 139 13.34 -24.88 -15.93
CA ALA A 139 13.95 -25.63 -17.02
C ALA A 139 14.38 -24.77 -18.23
N ALA A 140 13.75 -23.61 -18.47
CA ALA A 140 13.98 -22.86 -19.72
C ALA A 140 15.04 -21.74 -19.66
N LYS A 141 15.57 -21.38 -18.48
CA LYS A 141 16.43 -20.19 -18.30
C LYS A 141 17.94 -20.50 -18.17
N ARG A 142 18.39 -21.64 -18.70
CA ARG A 142 19.83 -22.00 -18.81
C ARG A 142 20.38 -22.00 -20.25
N ALA A 143 19.64 -21.43 -21.21
CA ALA A 143 20.00 -21.50 -22.64
C ALA A 143 20.28 -20.15 -23.33
N ARG A 144 20.50 -19.05 -22.58
CA ARG A 144 20.80 -17.73 -23.19
C ARG A 144 21.88 -16.94 -22.44
N LEU A 145 22.95 -17.64 -22.07
CA LEU A 145 24.21 -17.04 -21.61
C LEU A 145 25.31 -17.65 -22.47
N ASP A 146 25.37 -17.23 -23.72
CA ASP A 146 26.56 -17.24 -24.57
C ASP A 146 26.15 -16.68 -25.94
N GLU A 147 26.29 -15.36 -26.12
CA GLU A 147 26.87 -14.81 -27.34
C GLU A 147 27.18 -13.31 -27.20
N ASN A 148 28.42 -13.02 -27.60
CA ASN A 148 29.24 -11.83 -27.54
C ASN A 148 28.67 -10.47 -28.01
N GLU A 149 29.27 -9.44 -27.40
CA GLU A 149 29.81 -8.19 -27.99
C GLU A 149 28.94 -7.38 -28.98
N ASN A 150 28.68 -6.10 -28.66
CA ASN A 150 29.52 -4.99 -29.13
C ASN A 150 28.96 -3.65 -28.62
N ILE A 151 29.85 -2.81 -28.11
CA ILE A 151 29.59 -1.45 -27.61
C ILE A 151 29.96 -0.49 -28.74
N GLU A 152 29.01 0.32 -29.22
CA GLU A 152 29.31 1.46 -30.09
C GLU A 152 28.88 2.78 -29.42
N GLU A 153 29.89 3.57 -29.06
CA GLU A 153 29.77 5.00 -28.71
C GLU A 153 29.44 5.84 -29.96
N PRO A 154 28.69 6.96 -29.84
CA PRO A 154 28.73 8.01 -30.83
C PRO A 154 29.70 9.13 -30.43
N THR A 155 30.44 9.54 -31.43
CA THR A 155 31.62 10.38 -31.48
C THR A 155 31.39 11.87 -31.16
N ALA A 156 32.46 12.48 -30.67
CA ALA A 156 32.60 13.91 -30.43
C ALA A 156 32.64 14.73 -31.73
N THR A 157 32.11 15.96 -31.68
CA THR A 157 32.51 17.04 -32.60
C THR A 157 32.99 18.23 -31.77
N THR A 158 34.19 18.68 -32.12
CA THR A 158 34.99 19.75 -31.53
C THR A 158 34.51 21.14 -31.95
N ALA A 159 34.58 22.14 -31.06
CA ALA A 159 35.30 23.40 -31.30
C ALA A 159 35.19 24.39 -30.12
N ASP A 160 36.35 24.98 -29.85
CA ASP A 160 36.64 26.28 -29.26
C ASP A 160 36.80 26.50 -27.76
N SER A 161 37.85 27.28 -27.51
CA SER A 161 38.68 27.36 -26.32
C SER A 161 38.60 28.76 -25.71
N ALA A 162 38.83 28.82 -24.40
CA ALA A 162 39.40 29.92 -23.60
C ALA A 162 38.46 30.79 -22.72
N SER A 163 39.01 31.07 -21.52
CA SER A 163 38.56 31.89 -20.38
C SER A 163 37.50 31.23 -19.46
N PHE A 164 37.89 30.49 -18.41
CA PHE A 164 38.44 30.88 -17.10
C PHE A 164 37.45 31.71 -16.26
N GLU A 165 37.09 31.12 -15.12
CA GLU A 165 36.26 31.60 -14.00
C GLU A 165 34.74 31.64 -14.17
N SER A 166 34.06 30.94 -13.25
CA SER A 166 32.64 31.09 -12.85
C SER A 166 31.63 30.00 -13.23
N GLN A 167 31.99 28.72 -13.42
CA GLN A 167 30.97 27.65 -13.65
C GLN A 167 31.25 26.26 -13.02
N ALA A 168 32.03 26.18 -11.93
CA ALA A 168 32.23 24.91 -11.21
C ALA A 168 31.04 24.46 -10.33
N ALA A 169 30.00 25.29 -10.18
CA ALA A 169 28.85 25.01 -9.31
C ALA A 169 27.61 24.41 -10.02
N ALA A 170 27.62 24.31 -11.36
CA ALA A 170 26.40 24.00 -12.13
C ALA A 170 26.43 22.70 -12.95
N LYS A 171 27.53 21.94 -12.94
CA LYS A 171 27.72 20.72 -13.77
C LYS A 171 27.88 19.40 -13.00
N LYS A 172 27.40 19.34 -11.75
CA LYS A 172 27.07 18.10 -11.02
C LYS A 172 25.60 18.08 -10.61
N LYS A 173 24.69 18.24 -11.58
CA LYS A 173 23.29 17.79 -11.44
C LYS A 173 23.06 16.59 -12.35
N ALA A 174 23.94 15.59 -12.25
CA ALA A 174 23.56 14.25 -12.66
C ALA A 174 22.50 13.79 -11.63
N ALA A 175 21.36 13.31 -12.09
CA ALA A 175 20.27 12.82 -11.26
C ALA A 175 20.82 11.90 -10.16
N ILE A 176 20.94 12.43 -8.94
CA ILE A 176 21.35 11.66 -7.77
C ILE A 176 20.21 10.65 -7.58
N ARG A 177 20.50 9.36 -7.74
CA ARG A 177 19.50 8.30 -7.60
C ARG A 177 19.52 7.66 -6.20
N ASN A 178 20.61 7.83 -5.46
CA ASN A 178 20.84 7.24 -4.14
C ASN A 178 21.50 8.26 -3.21
N VAL A 179 21.17 8.21 -1.91
CA VAL A 179 21.87 9.00 -0.88
C VAL A 179 23.33 8.54 -0.80
N GLY A 180 24.29 9.44 -0.96
CA GLY A 180 25.72 9.14 -0.88
C GLY A 180 26.25 9.15 0.56
N THR A 181 27.38 8.46 0.79
CA THR A 181 28.07 8.45 2.10
C THR A 181 28.92 9.69 2.36
N LEU A 182 29.15 10.53 1.33
CA LEU A 182 29.97 11.74 1.43
C LEU A 182 29.18 12.95 1.98
N THR A 183 27.95 13.14 1.50
CA THR A 183 27.06 14.28 1.82
C THR A 183 25.60 13.81 2.04
N PRO A 184 25.35 12.92 3.01
CA PRO A 184 24.07 12.22 3.14
C PRO A 184 22.88 13.16 3.40
N VAL A 185 23.08 14.24 4.17
CA VAL A 185 22.01 15.19 4.53
C VAL A 185 21.56 16.01 3.32
N GLU A 186 22.49 16.48 2.50
CA GLU A 186 22.20 17.29 1.31
C GLU A 186 21.54 16.43 0.22
N ASP A 187 22.07 15.23 0.00
CA ASP A 187 21.52 14.28 -0.96
C ASP A 187 20.10 13.87 -0.59
N PHE A 188 19.83 13.64 0.71
CA PHE A 188 18.49 13.31 1.20
C PHE A 188 17.50 14.44 0.96
N LYS A 189 17.85 15.69 1.30
CA LYS A 189 16.97 16.85 1.05
C LYS A 189 16.68 17.02 -0.44
N LEU A 190 17.69 16.89 -1.29
CA LEU A 190 17.53 16.98 -2.75
C LEU A 190 16.64 15.87 -3.31
N LEU A 191 16.75 14.64 -2.82
CA LEU A 191 15.91 13.51 -3.26
C LEU A 191 14.44 13.69 -2.85
N ILE A 192 14.21 14.26 -1.67
CA ILE A 192 12.85 14.58 -1.19
C ILE A 192 12.21 15.70 -2.03
N GLU A 193 13.00 16.68 -2.48
CA GLU A 193 12.54 17.73 -3.39
C GLU A 193 12.28 17.21 -4.82
N GLN A 194 13.08 16.26 -5.29
CA GLN A 194 12.93 15.66 -6.63
C GLN A 194 11.72 14.71 -6.74
N GLY A 195 11.26 14.13 -5.63
CA GLY A 195 10.07 13.28 -5.60
C GLY A 195 10.21 11.92 -6.31
N SER A 196 11.43 11.52 -6.69
CA SER A 196 11.77 10.24 -7.30
C SER A 196 13.17 9.82 -6.85
N PRO A 197 13.38 8.67 -6.17
CA PRO A 197 12.45 7.56 -5.89
C PRO A 197 11.41 7.85 -4.77
N SER A 198 10.58 6.86 -4.42
CA SER A 198 9.50 7.03 -3.44
C SER A 198 10.03 7.50 -2.08
N PHE A 199 9.29 8.36 -1.38
CA PHE A 199 9.66 8.88 -0.06
C PHE A 199 10.10 7.77 0.93
N ALA A 200 9.36 6.65 0.93
CA ALA A 200 9.68 5.50 1.79
C ALA A 200 11.01 4.82 1.40
N GLU A 201 11.38 4.83 0.12
CA GLU A 201 12.64 4.27 -0.36
C GLU A 201 13.81 5.18 0.01
N VAL A 202 13.65 6.49 -0.17
CA VAL A 202 14.66 7.50 0.19
C VAL A 202 14.91 7.47 1.72
N CYS A 203 13.84 7.36 2.53
CA CYS A 203 13.99 7.21 3.98
C CYS A 203 14.70 5.91 4.35
N LYS A 204 14.39 4.78 3.70
CA LYS A 204 15.09 3.50 3.93
C LYS A 204 16.58 3.59 3.56
N GLN A 205 16.93 4.29 2.47
CA GLN A 205 18.33 4.54 2.11
C GLN A 205 19.04 5.32 3.20
N MET A 206 18.42 6.40 3.71
CA MET A 206 18.97 7.18 4.82
C MET A 206 19.12 6.34 6.10
N CYS A 207 18.13 5.51 6.42
CA CYS A 207 18.20 4.57 7.55
C CYS A 207 19.40 3.62 7.43
N ASN A 208 19.62 3.04 6.26
CA ASN A 208 20.74 2.14 6.02
C ASN A 208 22.09 2.84 6.17
N ILE A 209 22.21 4.07 5.67
CA ILE A 209 23.43 4.86 5.81
C ILE A 209 23.69 5.21 7.27
N ILE A 210 22.67 5.56 8.06
CA ILE A 210 22.82 5.79 9.50
C ILE A 210 23.34 4.51 10.18
N LEU A 211 22.78 3.35 9.84
CA LEU A 211 23.24 2.07 10.37
C LEU A 211 24.67 1.73 9.96
N GLU A 212 25.05 2.01 8.70
CA GLU A 212 26.42 1.83 8.20
C GLU A 212 27.43 2.78 8.87
N LEU A 213 27.06 4.05 9.03
CA LEU A 213 27.90 5.04 9.72
C LEU A 213 28.14 4.64 11.17
N VAL A 214 27.11 4.14 11.86
CA VAL A 214 27.21 3.63 13.23
C VAL A 214 27.98 2.30 13.28
N HIS A 215 27.89 1.46 12.24
CA HIS A 215 28.58 0.18 12.19
C HIS A 215 30.07 0.31 11.88
N ASN A 216 30.43 1.23 10.98
CA ASN A 216 31.80 1.43 10.50
C ASN A 216 32.57 2.50 11.29
N SER A 217 31.93 3.17 12.25
CA SER A 217 32.59 4.14 13.13
C SER A 217 33.60 3.45 14.03
N HIS A 218 34.86 3.86 13.93
CA HIS A 218 35.91 3.54 14.89
C HIS A 218 35.95 4.70 15.90
N GLY A 219 35.28 4.54 17.04
CA GLY A 219 35.13 5.59 18.05
C GLY A 219 34.09 6.65 17.67
N ASP A 220 34.33 7.91 18.05
CA ASP A 220 33.36 9.02 17.95
C ASP A 220 33.31 9.74 16.59
N ALA A 221 34.25 9.46 15.68
CA ALA A 221 34.49 10.29 14.48
C ALA A 221 33.33 10.33 13.47
N LEU A 222 32.48 9.29 13.39
CA LEU A 222 31.33 9.26 12.47
C LEU A 222 29.98 9.45 13.18
N PHE A 223 29.96 9.53 14.51
CA PHE A 223 28.72 9.69 15.28
C PHE A 223 28.09 11.06 15.07
N GLU A 224 28.88 12.13 14.96
CA GLU A 224 28.36 13.47 14.68
C GLU A 224 27.62 13.54 13.33
N LYS A 225 28.16 12.88 12.30
CA LYS A 225 27.49 12.78 10.99
C LYS A 225 26.23 11.93 11.05
N ALA A 226 26.27 10.79 11.76
CA ALA A 226 25.09 9.96 11.96
C ALA A 226 23.99 10.71 12.72
N PHE A 227 24.37 11.57 13.67
CA PHE A 227 23.46 12.43 14.41
C PHE A 227 22.78 13.49 13.54
N GLN A 228 23.54 14.19 12.70
CA GLN A 228 22.97 15.13 11.74
C GLN A 228 21.99 14.46 10.77
N CYS A 229 22.28 13.22 10.34
CA CYS A 229 21.36 12.42 9.53
C CYS A 229 20.07 12.05 10.29
N LEU A 230 20.17 11.68 11.58
CA LEU A 230 19.04 11.35 12.43
C LEU A 230 18.11 12.55 12.67
N GLN A 231 18.67 13.73 12.93
CA GLN A 231 17.88 14.97 13.09
C GLN A 231 17.14 15.31 11.80
N CYS A 232 17.86 15.31 10.67
CA CYS A 232 17.27 15.60 9.36
C CYS A 232 16.13 14.61 9.02
N LEU A 233 16.33 13.32 9.29
CA LEU A 233 15.31 12.29 9.10
C LEU A 233 14.08 12.55 9.99
N ARG A 234 14.29 12.87 11.27
CA ARG A 234 13.20 13.16 12.22
C ARG A 234 12.36 14.35 11.77
N GLU A 235 13.00 15.47 11.41
CA GLU A 235 12.32 16.68 10.94
C GLU A 235 11.47 16.40 9.70
N ILE A 236 12.03 15.68 8.72
CA ILE A 236 11.35 15.37 7.47
C ILE A 236 10.19 14.38 7.68
N CYS A 237 10.36 13.37 8.54
CA CYS A 237 9.29 12.45 8.92
C CYS A 237 8.12 13.15 9.64
N ILE A 238 8.42 14.13 10.49
CA ILE A 238 7.39 14.95 11.15
C ILE A 238 6.65 15.81 10.11
N ASN A 239 7.38 16.51 9.24
CA ASN A 239 6.81 17.39 8.21
C ASN A 239 5.93 16.64 7.20
N LYS A 240 6.25 15.39 6.88
CA LYS A 240 5.48 14.55 5.95
C LYS A 240 4.43 13.67 6.63
N LEU A 241 4.24 13.79 7.95
CA LEU A 241 3.27 13.02 8.75
C LEU A 241 3.46 11.48 8.67
N GLU A 242 4.70 11.02 8.49
CA GLU A 242 5.05 9.59 8.47
C GLU A 242 6.02 9.21 9.62
N PRO A 243 5.57 9.25 10.89
CA PRO A 243 6.44 8.98 12.04
C PRO A 243 6.84 7.51 12.19
N LYS A 244 6.14 6.58 11.53
CA LYS A 244 6.38 5.14 11.66
C LYS A 244 7.79 4.74 11.24
N ILE A 245 8.30 5.34 10.15
CA ILE A 245 9.62 5.02 9.61
C ILE A 245 10.73 5.37 10.62
N PHE A 246 10.59 6.51 11.29
CA PHE A 246 11.53 6.93 12.33
C PHE A 246 11.44 6.03 13.57
N ASN A 247 10.23 5.72 14.05
CA ASN A 247 10.03 4.85 15.21
C ASN A 247 10.57 3.43 14.98
N ASP A 248 10.44 2.90 13.76
CA ASP A 248 10.98 1.60 13.38
C ASP A 248 12.52 1.62 13.38
N LEU A 249 13.13 2.71 12.87
CA LEU A 249 14.58 2.91 12.93
C LEU A 249 15.09 3.01 14.38
N GLU A 250 14.39 3.74 15.24
CA GLU A 250 14.77 3.88 16.66
C GLU A 250 14.76 2.52 17.37
N SER A 251 13.72 1.71 17.11
CA SER A 251 13.63 0.33 17.61
C SER A 251 14.78 -0.55 17.10
N LEU A 252 15.20 -0.39 15.84
CA LEU A 252 16.34 -1.11 15.26
C LEU A 252 17.67 -0.67 15.88
N LEU A 253 17.88 0.64 16.05
CA LEU A 253 19.07 1.17 16.73
C LEU A 253 19.18 0.67 18.16
N LYS A 254 18.07 0.64 18.90
CA LYS A 254 18.01 0.09 20.27
C LYS A 254 18.41 -1.38 20.33
N LYS A 255 17.91 -2.19 19.39
CA LYS A 255 18.27 -3.62 19.29
C LYS A 255 19.75 -3.80 18.96
N GLN A 256 20.29 -3.01 18.04
CA GLN A 256 21.71 -3.09 17.68
C GLN A 256 22.63 -2.63 18.81
N ALA A 257 22.27 -1.58 19.54
CA ALA A 257 23.00 -1.11 20.72
C ALA A 257 23.02 -2.15 21.85
N SER A 258 21.97 -2.97 21.95
CA SER A 258 21.90 -4.06 22.93
C SER A 258 22.72 -5.29 22.54
N THR A 259 23.02 -5.46 21.25
CA THR A 259 23.68 -6.67 20.70
C THR A 259 25.19 -6.50 20.53
N ILE A 260 25.66 -5.28 20.29
CA ILE A 260 27.07 -5.00 19.94
C ILE A 260 27.71 -4.19 21.06
N ASP A 261 28.70 -4.79 21.73
CA ASP A 261 29.28 -4.35 23.01
C ASP A 261 30.19 -3.10 22.94
N GLY A 262 30.07 -2.29 21.88
CA GLY A 262 30.83 -1.04 21.68
C GLY A 262 29.96 0.14 21.21
N ARG A 263 28.63 0.01 21.22
CA ARG A 263 27.70 1.03 20.71
C ARG A 263 26.69 1.52 21.73
N LYS A 264 26.87 1.11 22.99
CA LYS A 264 26.13 1.65 24.14
C LYS A 264 26.38 3.15 24.28
N ASP A 265 27.59 3.61 23.97
CA ASP A 265 27.98 5.03 24.05
C ASP A 265 27.20 5.89 23.05
N PHE A 266 26.99 5.40 21.82
CA PHE A 266 26.15 6.08 20.82
C PHE A 266 24.68 6.15 21.26
N TRP A 267 24.16 5.05 21.81
CA TRP A 267 22.79 4.99 22.31
C TRP A 267 22.57 5.83 23.57
N GLN A 268 23.56 5.89 24.46
CA GLN A 268 23.54 6.79 25.62
C GLN A 268 23.56 8.25 25.18
N LYS A 269 24.39 8.63 24.20
CA LYS A 269 24.38 9.98 23.61
C LYS A 269 23.04 10.33 22.94
N ILE A 270 22.31 9.35 22.38
CA ILE A 270 20.93 9.53 21.91
C ILE A 270 19.96 9.79 23.08
N ILE A 271 20.05 9.00 24.16
CA ILE A 271 19.17 9.11 25.33
C ILE A 271 19.41 10.41 26.11
N ASP A 272 20.67 10.84 26.26
CA ASP A 272 21.05 12.06 26.98
C ASP A 272 20.62 13.35 26.25
N GLY A 273 19.89 13.22 25.14
CA GLY A 273 19.17 14.33 24.52
C GLY A 273 20.09 15.32 23.83
N MET A 274 21.26 14.89 23.36
CA MET A 274 22.11 15.72 22.51
C MET A 274 21.59 15.73 21.06
N PHE A 275 20.31 16.09 20.91
CA PHE A 275 19.57 16.10 19.65
C PHE A 275 18.38 17.05 19.60
#